data_AF-A0AAV6UVB2-F1
#
_entry.id   AF-A0AAV6UVB2-F1
#
_cell.length_a   1.000
_cell.length_b   1.000
_cell.length_c   1.000
_cell.angle_alpha   90.00
_cell.angle_beta   90.00
_cell.angle_gamma   90.00
#
_symmetry.space_group_name_H-M   'P 1'
#
loop_
_entity.id
_entity.type
_entity.pdbx_description
1 polymer ?
#
loop_
_entity_poly.entity_id
_entity_poly.type
_entity_poly.pdbx_seq_one_letter_code
_entity_poly.pdbx_strand_id
1 'polypeptide(L)'
;MFNKAVCEDAKKRFPPNVTCSTAHSLAYKIYGSQLRHKLSTKLRPHDIVQHLQHNVGSHLQVHSYAKQVLCTIEAFVASADLELESEHVPIMHSDTKTPIEAEDRAKILKDSLQIWKKMIDRNDKSTRITHDVYLKLYQLSMPKFDDYHCIMVDEAQDCNPAMLAIVMLQNLPVIVVGDPNQQIYGFRGARNAIQNLAATHTYHLTKSFRFGPEIAYIANCCLEVLKFNAVQTLVGIRKPSYVNGKTEGQYAIIARSNAQLFNEAIRLCCLKRFRGHEPTNIQGAFAGGIRGYGFDQMLDIYKLSTHRNGQAPKFSDKFISRFKSYKDLCNYAKSVDDNELLTKIDLVNQHTSNLPDYLKIINEKCSYPMELANIVFSTAHKSKGLEFDTVCLTDDYVLVHGAEFRRRRPIDFEESNVLYVALTRAKRSLLLPDKLLRVLLLAQEKFEYPKLGTKVLGDKTEIECIHCLQAFTPHTVMVLVRRKLVTASGRPIPGGPLCVKCATEPTVRPRLTVEPVVMYLDPTADYAHRSMACFVGPLPSDPPIVRENFEDFNDMGVVYVINLHM
;
A
#
# COMPACT_ATOMS: atom_id res chain seq x y z
N MET A 1 2.55 -12.88 -14.19
CA MET A 1 2.26 -12.85 -12.73
C MET A 1 3.35 -12.11 -11.97
N PHE A 2 3.02 -11.22 -11.03
CA PHE A 2 4.01 -10.47 -10.25
C PHE A 2 4.65 -11.28 -9.11
N ASN A 3 3.85 -12.01 -8.31
CA ASN A 3 4.34 -12.77 -7.15
C ASN A 3 4.34 -14.29 -7.42
N LYS A 4 5.31 -15.00 -6.82
CA LYS A 4 5.42 -16.46 -6.87
C LYS A 4 4.17 -17.15 -6.29
N ALA A 5 3.60 -16.65 -5.21
CA ALA A 5 2.40 -17.24 -4.60
C ALA A 5 1.21 -17.25 -5.58
N VAL A 6 0.98 -16.12 -6.26
CA VAL A 6 -0.06 -15.99 -7.30
C VAL A 6 0.24 -16.90 -8.49
N CYS A 7 1.50 -16.99 -8.90
CA CYS A 7 1.93 -17.90 -9.97
C CYS A 7 1.65 -19.38 -9.64
N GLU A 8 1.92 -19.83 -8.42
CA GLU A 8 1.67 -21.21 -7.99
C GLU A 8 0.18 -21.52 -7.85
N ASP A 9 -0.65 -20.56 -7.42
CA ASP A 9 -2.10 -20.72 -7.42
C ASP A 9 -2.66 -20.76 -8.86
N ALA A 10 -2.16 -19.89 -9.73
CA ALA A 10 -2.53 -19.85 -11.14
C ALA A 10 -2.24 -21.19 -11.85
N LYS A 11 -1.06 -21.79 -11.62
CA LYS A 11 -0.72 -23.12 -12.17
C LYS A 11 -1.72 -24.22 -11.79
N LYS A 12 -2.39 -24.09 -10.65
CA LYS A 12 -3.40 -25.07 -10.19
C LYS A 12 -4.77 -24.85 -10.82
N ARG A 13 -5.07 -23.63 -11.23
CA ARG A 13 -6.40 -23.22 -11.74
C ARG A 13 -6.49 -23.18 -13.25
N PHE A 14 -5.42 -22.75 -13.92
CA PHE A 14 -5.41 -22.63 -15.37
C PHE A 14 -5.26 -24.00 -16.05
N PRO A 15 -5.85 -24.16 -17.25
CA PRO A 15 -5.70 -25.37 -18.05
C PRO A 15 -4.26 -25.58 -18.54
N PRO A 16 -3.89 -26.80 -18.94
CA PRO A 16 -2.51 -27.17 -19.28
C PRO A 16 -1.93 -26.46 -20.51
N ASN A 17 -2.76 -25.82 -21.33
CA ASN A 17 -2.33 -24.99 -22.46
C ASN A 17 -1.89 -23.56 -22.03
N VAL A 18 -1.90 -23.24 -20.74
CA VAL A 18 -1.46 -21.94 -20.21
C VAL A 18 -0.17 -22.08 -19.42
N THR A 19 0.88 -21.37 -19.83
CA THR A 19 2.14 -21.33 -19.10
C THR A 19 2.16 -20.19 -18.08
N CYS A 20 2.10 -20.52 -16.80
CA CYS A 20 2.16 -19.55 -15.71
C CYS A 20 3.61 -19.35 -15.20
N SER A 21 4.12 -18.12 -15.32
CA SER A 21 5.44 -17.74 -14.77
C SER A 21 5.45 -16.30 -14.23
N THR A 22 6.42 -16.01 -13.37
CA THR A 22 6.83 -14.63 -13.06
C THR A 22 7.91 -14.17 -14.04
N ALA A 23 8.00 -12.86 -14.29
CA ALA A 23 9.04 -12.29 -15.16
C ALA A 23 10.45 -12.66 -14.67
N HIS A 24 10.70 -12.55 -13.36
CA HIS A 24 11.96 -12.97 -12.75
C HIS A 24 12.23 -14.47 -12.92
N SER A 25 11.21 -15.34 -12.92
CA SER A 25 11.42 -16.77 -13.15
C SER A 25 11.78 -17.09 -14.59
N LEU A 26 11.23 -16.37 -15.57
CA LEU A 26 11.63 -16.48 -16.99
C LEU A 26 13.10 -16.05 -17.14
N ALA A 27 13.44 -14.87 -16.64
CA ALA A 27 14.80 -14.33 -16.70
C ALA A 27 15.82 -15.20 -15.93
N TYR A 28 15.41 -15.79 -14.80
CA TYR A 28 16.29 -16.63 -14.00
C TYR A 28 16.75 -17.89 -14.74
N LYS A 29 15.88 -18.50 -15.55
CA LYS A 29 16.23 -19.71 -16.34
C LYS A 29 17.39 -19.45 -17.29
N ILE A 30 17.40 -18.27 -17.93
CA ILE A 30 18.39 -17.92 -18.96
C ILE A 30 19.65 -17.30 -18.35
N TYR A 31 19.50 -16.28 -17.51
CA TYR A 31 20.63 -15.49 -16.98
C TYR A 31 20.88 -15.71 -15.47
N GLY A 32 19.82 -15.91 -14.69
CA GLY A 32 19.95 -15.98 -13.23
C GLY A 32 20.69 -17.23 -12.72
N SER A 33 20.57 -18.37 -13.41
CA SER A 33 21.27 -19.62 -13.07
C SER A 33 22.80 -19.45 -13.07
N GLN A 34 23.32 -18.69 -14.03
CA GLN A 34 24.75 -18.42 -14.22
C GLN A 34 25.30 -17.45 -13.16
N LEU A 35 24.46 -16.53 -12.66
CA LEU A 35 24.83 -15.52 -11.67
C LEU A 35 24.40 -15.88 -10.23
N ARG A 36 23.93 -17.12 -10.02
CA ARG A 36 23.39 -17.59 -8.73
C ARG A 36 24.32 -17.35 -7.54
N HIS A 37 25.63 -17.50 -7.74
CA HIS A 37 26.63 -17.34 -6.69
C HIS A 37 26.79 -15.89 -6.19
N LYS A 38 26.34 -14.90 -6.98
CA LYS A 38 26.38 -13.46 -6.65
C LYS A 38 25.06 -12.95 -6.06
N LEU A 39 24.02 -13.77 -6.08
CA LEU A 39 22.66 -13.36 -5.75
C LEU A 39 22.54 -12.97 -4.27
N SER A 40 21.96 -11.80 -4.02
CA SER A 40 21.67 -11.30 -2.68
C SER A 40 20.25 -10.76 -2.61
N THR A 41 19.62 -10.88 -1.44
CA THR A 41 18.23 -10.44 -1.23
C THR A 41 18.10 -8.92 -1.19
N LYS A 42 19.11 -8.23 -0.66
CA LYS A 42 19.18 -6.76 -0.60
C LYS A 42 20.64 -6.34 -0.73
N LEU A 43 20.91 -5.45 -1.67
CA LEU A 43 22.21 -4.80 -1.82
C LEU A 43 22.21 -3.51 -0.98
N ARG A 44 23.30 -3.22 -0.27
CA ARG A 44 23.41 -2.03 0.56
C ARG A 44 24.56 -1.15 0.10
N PRO A 45 24.54 0.17 0.34
CA PRO A 45 25.66 1.06 0.02
C PRO A 45 27.00 0.53 0.53
N HIS A 46 27.03 0.01 1.76
CA HIS A 46 28.21 -0.63 2.34
C HIS A 46 28.80 -1.77 1.50
N ASP A 47 28.00 -2.51 0.72
CA ASP A 47 28.50 -3.65 -0.08
C ASP A 47 29.30 -3.20 -1.31
N ILE A 48 29.14 -1.96 -1.76
CA ILE A 48 29.81 -1.44 -2.97
C ILE A 48 30.90 -0.40 -2.69
N VAL A 49 31.01 0.11 -1.45
CA VAL A 49 32.00 1.15 -1.09
C VAL A 49 33.42 0.77 -1.51
N GLN A 50 33.82 -0.48 -1.31
CA GLN A 50 35.16 -0.98 -1.67
C GLN A 50 35.44 -1.00 -3.18
N HIS A 51 34.40 -0.84 -4.01
CA HIS A 51 34.49 -0.87 -5.47
C HIS A 51 34.47 0.51 -6.10
N LEU A 52 34.24 1.56 -5.32
CA LEU A 52 34.22 2.95 -5.78
C LEU A 52 35.65 3.43 -6.09
N GLN A 53 35.83 4.06 -7.24
CA GLN A 53 37.13 4.59 -7.66
C GLN A 53 37.16 6.11 -7.77
N HIS A 54 36.00 6.74 -7.99
CA HIS A 54 35.89 8.17 -8.29
C HIS A 54 35.28 8.98 -7.14
N ASN A 55 35.09 8.38 -5.96
CA ASN A 55 34.49 9.04 -4.79
C ASN A 55 35.43 10.05 -4.11
N VAL A 56 36.73 10.05 -4.42
CA VAL A 56 37.68 11.01 -3.85
C VAL A 56 37.41 12.41 -4.41
N GLY A 57 37.30 13.40 -3.54
CA GLY A 57 36.96 14.78 -3.91
C GLY A 57 35.49 15.01 -4.26
N SER A 58 34.61 14.06 -3.94
CA SER A 58 33.16 14.27 -3.96
C SER A 58 32.70 15.08 -2.76
N HIS A 59 31.63 15.87 -2.92
CA HIS A 59 31.03 16.64 -1.82
C HIS A 59 30.20 15.74 -0.89
N LEU A 60 29.88 14.54 -1.36
CA LEU A 60 29.12 13.53 -0.63
C LEU A 60 30.02 12.66 0.25
N GLN A 61 29.52 12.32 1.44
CA GLN A 61 30.10 11.25 2.24
C GLN A 61 30.09 9.92 1.48
N VAL A 62 31.11 9.10 1.69
CA VAL A 62 31.35 7.86 0.92
C VAL A 62 30.13 6.93 0.85
N HIS A 63 29.39 6.77 1.96
CA HIS A 63 28.18 5.94 1.96
C HIS A 63 26.99 6.58 1.25
N SER A 64 26.85 7.91 1.34
CA SER A 64 25.83 8.65 0.59
C SER A 64 26.10 8.60 -0.91
N TYR A 65 27.36 8.76 -1.32
CA TYR A 65 27.80 8.56 -2.70
C TYR A 65 27.49 7.13 -3.19
N ALA A 66 27.84 6.12 -2.39
CA ALA A 66 27.50 4.72 -2.69
C ALA A 66 25.98 4.50 -2.85
N LYS A 67 25.15 5.17 -2.03
CA LYS A 67 23.69 5.13 -2.20
C LYS A 67 23.28 5.67 -3.57
N GLN A 68 23.82 6.81 -4.02
CA GLN A 68 23.50 7.38 -5.34
C GLN A 68 23.91 6.46 -6.50
N VAL A 69 25.07 5.80 -6.39
CA VAL A 69 25.52 4.80 -7.38
C VAL A 69 24.54 3.61 -7.45
N LEU A 70 24.08 3.10 -6.30
CA LEU A 70 23.07 2.03 -6.28
C LEU A 70 21.73 2.49 -6.87
N CYS A 71 21.25 3.67 -6.49
CA CYS A 71 20.02 4.23 -7.04
C CYS A 71 20.10 4.43 -8.56
N THR A 72 21.27 4.81 -9.08
CA THR A 72 21.52 4.95 -10.52
C THR A 72 21.40 3.61 -11.25
N ILE A 73 22.00 2.54 -10.69
CA ILE A 73 21.90 1.19 -11.24
C ILE A 73 20.46 0.65 -11.14
N GLU A 74 19.79 0.87 -10.00
CA GLU A 74 18.39 0.47 -9.79
C GLU A 74 17.45 1.17 -10.78
N ALA A 75 17.67 2.46 -11.06
CA ALA A 75 16.90 3.22 -12.05
C ALA A 75 17.04 2.61 -13.46
N PHE A 76 18.27 2.28 -13.89
CA PHE A 76 18.52 1.63 -15.19
C PHE A 76 17.95 0.22 -15.27
N VAL A 77 18.14 -0.57 -14.22
CA VAL A 77 17.64 -1.94 -14.18
C VAL A 77 16.10 -1.99 -14.22
N ALA A 78 15.43 -0.96 -13.71
CA ALA A 78 13.98 -0.82 -13.79
C ALA A 78 13.49 -0.17 -15.10
N SER A 79 14.34 0.53 -15.86
CA SER A 79 13.96 1.25 -17.08
C SER A 79 13.87 0.36 -18.32
N ALA A 80 13.27 0.88 -19.39
CA ALA A 80 13.24 0.21 -20.70
C ALA A 80 14.53 0.44 -21.51
N ASP A 81 15.44 1.30 -21.03
CA ASP A 81 16.59 1.79 -21.78
C ASP A 81 17.64 0.69 -22.03
N LEU A 82 18.32 0.75 -23.17
CA LEU A 82 19.30 -0.28 -23.53
C LEU A 82 20.67 -0.05 -22.88
N GLU A 83 20.98 1.19 -22.50
CA GLU A 83 22.27 1.59 -21.95
C GLU A 83 22.13 2.40 -20.66
N LEU A 84 23.15 2.32 -19.81
CA LEU A 84 23.22 3.06 -18.56
C LEU A 84 23.78 4.47 -18.83
N GLU A 85 22.89 5.45 -18.92
CA GLU A 85 23.23 6.83 -19.26
C GLU A 85 23.02 7.83 -18.10
N SER A 86 23.38 9.10 -18.33
CA SER A 86 23.27 10.20 -17.35
C SER A 86 21.86 10.50 -16.88
N GLU A 87 20.83 10.10 -17.63
CA GLU A 87 19.42 10.26 -17.27
C GLU A 87 19.04 9.42 -16.05
N HIS A 88 19.74 8.30 -15.82
CA HIS A 88 19.54 7.44 -14.66
C HIS A 88 20.14 8.02 -13.37
N VAL A 89 21.05 8.99 -13.49
CA VAL A 89 21.72 9.59 -12.33
C VAL A 89 20.78 10.60 -11.69
N PRO A 90 20.43 10.45 -10.39
CA PRO A 90 19.57 11.39 -9.69
C PRO A 90 20.08 12.83 -9.81
N ILE A 91 19.17 13.77 -10.09
CA ILE A 91 19.46 15.21 -10.13
C ILE A 91 19.42 15.79 -8.71
N MET A 92 18.60 15.19 -7.84
CA MET A 92 18.42 15.60 -6.46
C MET A 92 18.70 14.43 -5.53
N HIS A 93 19.16 14.77 -4.33
CA HIS A 93 19.11 13.86 -3.20
C HIS A 93 17.66 13.43 -2.94
N SER A 94 17.44 12.11 -2.88
CA SER A 94 16.13 11.50 -2.65
C SER A 94 15.40 12.06 -1.44
N ASP A 95 16.14 12.39 -0.38
CA ASP A 95 15.58 12.70 0.94
C ASP A 95 15.58 14.20 1.25
N THR A 96 16.70 14.91 1.04
CA THR A 96 16.81 16.37 1.30
C THR A 96 16.24 17.23 0.18
N LYS A 97 15.96 16.64 -0.99
CA LYS A 97 15.57 17.35 -2.22
C LYS A 97 16.54 18.48 -2.60
N THR A 98 17.81 18.36 -2.19
CA THR A 98 18.87 19.27 -2.61
C THR A 98 19.47 18.78 -3.93
N PRO A 99 19.88 19.67 -4.85
CA PRO A 99 20.56 19.27 -6.08
C PRO A 99 21.87 18.53 -5.79
N ILE A 100 22.19 17.56 -6.64
CA ILE A 100 23.52 16.92 -6.68
C ILE A 100 24.37 17.69 -7.68
N GLU A 101 25.58 18.07 -7.26
CA GLU A 101 26.53 18.80 -8.10
C GLU A 101 26.83 18.05 -9.41
N ALA A 102 26.98 18.78 -10.51
CA ALA A 102 27.18 18.18 -11.83
C ALA A 102 28.47 17.35 -11.91
N GLU A 103 29.52 17.76 -11.20
CA GLU A 103 30.78 17.02 -11.10
C GLU A 103 30.58 15.66 -10.41
N ASP A 104 29.83 15.65 -9.30
CA ASP A 104 29.53 14.42 -8.57
C ASP A 104 28.63 13.49 -9.39
N ARG A 105 27.67 14.03 -10.16
CA ARG A 105 26.84 13.23 -11.09
C ARG A 105 27.69 12.51 -12.15
N ALA A 106 28.69 13.18 -12.71
CA ALA A 106 29.60 12.57 -13.69
C ALA A 106 30.46 11.46 -13.06
N LYS A 107 30.93 11.66 -11.82
CA LYS A 107 31.66 10.63 -11.05
C LYS A 107 30.76 9.43 -10.73
N ILE A 108 29.53 9.68 -10.27
CA ILE A 108 28.52 8.64 -9.98
C ILE A 108 28.25 7.78 -11.20
N LEU A 109 28.08 8.38 -12.39
CA LEU A 109 27.86 7.63 -13.62
C LEU A 109 29.03 6.70 -13.95
N LYS A 110 30.28 7.19 -13.83
CA LYS A 110 31.49 6.38 -14.09
C LYS A 110 31.58 5.17 -13.16
N ASP A 111 31.40 5.38 -11.86
CA ASP A 111 31.40 4.27 -10.89
C ASP A 111 30.21 3.32 -11.11
N SER A 112 29.04 3.84 -11.50
CA SER A 112 27.86 3.02 -11.81
C SER A 112 28.10 2.10 -13.02
N LEU A 113 28.70 2.62 -14.10
CA LEU A 113 29.08 1.84 -15.28
C LEU A 113 30.10 0.75 -14.94
N GLN A 114 31.09 1.07 -14.11
CA GLN A 114 32.10 0.12 -13.69
C GLN A 114 31.49 -1.00 -12.82
N ILE A 115 30.66 -0.63 -11.85
CA ILE A 115 29.99 -1.58 -10.96
C ILE A 115 29.01 -2.44 -11.76
N TRP A 116 28.26 -1.88 -12.71
CA TRP A 116 27.40 -2.63 -13.61
C TRP A 116 28.18 -3.71 -14.38
N LYS A 117 29.32 -3.35 -14.99
CA LYS A 117 30.21 -4.31 -15.67
C LYS A 117 30.65 -5.44 -14.75
N LYS A 118 31.06 -5.11 -13.51
CA LYS A 118 31.41 -6.12 -12.50
C LYS A 118 30.21 -6.98 -12.10
N MET A 119 29.01 -6.40 -11.96
CA MET A 119 27.79 -7.12 -11.58
C MET A 119 27.42 -8.21 -12.60
N ILE A 120 27.51 -7.89 -13.90
CA ILE A 120 27.16 -8.83 -14.98
C ILE A 120 28.29 -9.79 -15.35
N ASP A 121 29.53 -9.52 -14.93
CA ASP A 121 30.65 -10.44 -15.10
C ASP A 121 30.46 -11.69 -14.23
N ARG A 122 30.45 -12.85 -14.88
CA ARG A 122 30.27 -14.17 -14.26
C ARG A 122 31.48 -14.59 -13.42
N ASN A 123 32.67 -14.08 -13.75
CA ASN A 123 33.91 -14.45 -13.08
C ASN A 123 34.19 -13.57 -11.85
N ASP A 124 33.55 -12.40 -11.78
CA ASP A 124 33.67 -11.52 -10.62
C ASP A 124 32.91 -12.08 -9.41
N LYS A 125 33.65 -12.36 -8.33
CA LYS A 125 33.11 -12.81 -7.04
C LYS A 125 32.99 -11.67 -6.01
N SER A 126 33.40 -10.47 -6.39
CA SER A 126 33.57 -9.35 -5.47
C SER A 126 32.30 -8.50 -5.35
N THR A 127 31.43 -8.54 -6.35
CA THR A 127 30.14 -7.84 -6.39
C THR A 127 28.97 -8.81 -6.20
N ARG A 128 27.87 -8.27 -5.65
CA ARG A 128 26.60 -8.98 -5.50
C ARG A 128 25.56 -8.34 -6.40
N ILE A 129 24.54 -9.13 -6.73
CA ILE A 129 23.43 -8.67 -7.57
C ILE A 129 22.09 -8.94 -6.91
N THR A 130 21.07 -8.16 -7.26
CA THR A 130 19.68 -8.42 -6.93
C THR A 130 19.01 -9.24 -8.04
N HIS A 131 17.75 -9.60 -7.82
CA HIS A 131 16.95 -10.32 -8.82
C HIS A 131 16.67 -9.48 -10.08
N ASP A 132 16.70 -8.16 -9.98
CA ASP A 132 16.37 -7.29 -11.09
C ASP A 132 17.51 -7.19 -12.11
N VAL A 133 18.77 -7.42 -11.69
CA VAL A 133 19.94 -7.40 -12.60
C VAL A 133 19.80 -8.43 -13.73
N TYR A 134 19.47 -9.68 -13.40
CA TYR A 134 19.29 -10.69 -14.45
C TYR A 134 17.98 -10.50 -15.23
N LEU A 135 16.97 -9.84 -14.63
CA LEU A 135 15.77 -9.45 -15.36
C LEU A 135 16.10 -8.38 -16.40
N LYS A 136 16.96 -7.41 -16.07
CA LYS A 136 17.48 -6.44 -17.03
C LYS A 136 18.27 -7.11 -18.15
N LEU A 137 19.16 -8.06 -17.84
CA LEU A 137 19.85 -8.84 -18.86
C LEU A 137 18.89 -9.59 -19.80
N TYR A 138 17.81 -10.13 -19.25
CA TYR A 138 16.77 -10.76 -20.03
C TYR A 138 15.99 -9.77 -20.90
N GLN A 139 15.70 -8.56 -20.41
CA GLN A 139 15.12 -7.50 -21.24
C GLN A 139 16.06 -7.08 -22.39
N LEU A 140 17.36 -6.90 -22.09
CA LEU A 140 18.38 -6.56 -23.08
C LEU A 140 18.60 -7.65 -24.13
N SER A 141 18.28 -8.91 -23.82
CA SER A 141 18.37 -10.00 -24.79
C SER A 141 17.23 -10.01 -25.81
N MET A 142 16.25 -9.10 -25.68
CA MET A 142 15.09 -8.97 -26.59
C MET A 142 14.40 -10.32 -26.84
N PRO A 143 13.86 -10.96 -25.79
CA PRO A 143 13.32 -12.31 -25.89
C PRO A 143 12.10 -12.33 -26.81
N LYS A 144 11.89 -13.45 -27.52
CA LYS A 144 10.71 -13.68 -28.36
C LYS A 144 9.84 -14.78 -27.78
N PHE A 145 8.53 -14.59 -27.86
CA PHE A 145 7.51 -15.52 -27.39
C PHE A 145 6.76 -16.18 -28.54
N ASP A 146 7.49 -16.59 -29.59
CA ASP A 146 6.91 -17.12 -30.84
C ASP A 146 6.07 -18.41 -30.64
N ASP A 147 6.29 -19.14 -29.55
CA ASP A 147 5.54 -20.36 -29.19
C ASP A 147 4.18 -20.07 -28.51
N TYR A 148 3.79 -18.80 -28.36
CA TYR A 148 2.58 -18.39 -27.66
C TYR A 148 1.64 -17.60 -28.56
N HIS A 149 0.33 -17.77 -28.34
CA HIS A 149 -0.71 -17.05 -29.09
C HIS A 149 -1.13 -15.73 -28.42
N CYS A 150 -0.93 -15.57 -27.12
CA CYS A 150 -1.38 -14.43 -26.34
C CYS A 150 -0.56 -14.31 -25.06
N ILE A 151 -0.42 -13.09 -24.55
CA ILE A 151 0.23 -12.80 -23.27
C ILE A 151 -0.78 -12.24 -22.29
N MET A 152 -0.82 -12.77 -21.07
CA MET A 152 -1.64 -12.24 -19.99
C MET A 152 -0.74 -11.71 -18.85
N VAL A 153 -0.89 -10.43 -18.53
CA VAL A 153 -0.15 -9.75 -17.47
C VAL A 153 -1.12 -9.41 -16.33
N ASP A 154 -1.00 -10.15 -15.23
CA ASP A 154 -1.71 -9.86 -13.99
C ASP A 154 -0.90 -8.93 -13.07
N GLU A 155 -1.59 -8.15 -12.24
CA GLU A 155 -1.04 -7.11 -11.36
C GLU A 155 -0.14 -6.12 -12.13
N ALA A 156 -0.59 -5.72 -13.31
CA ALA A 156 0.21 -4.93 -14.24
C ALA A 156 0.60 -3.55 -13.70
N GLN A 157 -0.14 -2.99 -12.74
CA GLN A 157 0.18 -1.74 -12.07
C GLN A 157 1.50 -1.80 -11.29
N ASP A 158 1.98 -3.00 -10.94
CA ASP A 158 3.25 -3.22 -10.27
C ASP A 158 4.41 -3.51 -11.23
N CYS A 159 4.17 -3.55 -12.54
CA CYS A 159 5.23 -3.74 -13.52
C CYS A 159 6.11 -2.48 -13.62
N ASN A 160 7.43 -2.69 -13.65
CA ASN A 160 8.37 -1.64 -14.01
C ASN A 160 8.51 -1.53 -15.54
N PRO A 161 9.06 -0.43 -16.08
CA PRO A 161 9.27 -0.26 -17.51
C PRO A 161 10.05 -1.40 -18.18
N ALA A 162 11.06 -1.98 -17.51
CA ALA A 162 11.80 -3.12 -18.04
C ALA A 162 10.90 -4.35 -18.30
N MET A 163 9.99 -4.67 -17.38
CA MET A 163 9.02 -5.76 -17.54
C MET A 163 8.02 -5.48 -18.65
N LEU A 164 7.52 -4.25 -18.74
CA LEU A 164 6.60 -3.85 -19.80
C LEU A 164 7.28 -3.93 -21.17
N ALA A 165 8.54 -3.50 -21.28
CA ALA A 165 9.30 -3.57 -22.52
C ALA A 165 9.41 -5.01 -23.05
N ILE A 166 9.60 -6.01 -22.17
CA ILE A 166 9.60 -7.43 -22.56
C ILE A 166 8.27 -7.83 -23.20
N VAL A 167 7.15 -7.40 -22.62
CA VAL A 167 5.80 -7.76 -23.10
C VAL A 167 5.45 -7.01 -24.38
N MET A 168 5.72 -5.70 -24.43
CA MET A 168 5.36 -4.83 -25.55
C MET A 168 6.24 -5.03 -26.79
N LEU A 169 7.39 -5.68 -26.65
CA LEU A 169 8.22 -6.11 -27.78
C LEU A 169 7.57 -7.23 -28.60
N GLN A 170 6.60 -7.95 -28.03
CA GLN A 170 6.02 -9.12 -28.67
C GLN A 170 4.94 -8.71 -29.68
N ASN A 171 4.94 -9.33 -30.86
CA ASN A 171 3.87 -9.16 -31.84
C ASN A 171 2.72 -10.12 -31.57
N LEU A 172 2.17 -10.07 -30.35
CA LEU A 172 1.09 -10.94 -29.87
C LEU A 172 -0.02 -10.10 -29.24
N PRO A 173 -1.27 -10.58 -29.24
CA PRO A 173 -2.31 -10.04 -28.38
C PRO A 173 -1.86 -10.01 -26.91
N VAL A 174 -2.01 -8.85 -26.26
CA VAL A 174 -1.65 -8.67 -24.85
C VAL A 174 -2.88 -8.28 -24.05
N ILE A 175 -3.16 -9.06 -22.99
CA ILE A 175 -4.19 -8.76 -22.01
C ILE A 175 -3.52 -8.34 -20.71
N VAL A 176 -3.82 -7.13 -20.26
CA VAL A 176 -3.24 -6.51 -19.07
C VAL A 176 -4.34 -6.31 -18.04
N VAL A 177 -4.16 -6.88 -16.86
CA VAL A 177 -5.13 -6.81 -15.76
C VAL A 177 -4.47 -6.13 -14.55
N GLY A 178 -5.18 -5.20 -13.92
CA GLY A 178 -4.73 -4.63 -12.66
C GLY A 178 -5.60 -3.48 -12.14
N ASP A 179 -5.26 -3.00 -10.95
CA ASP A 179 -5.96 -1.88 -10.28
C ASP A 179 -4.99 -0.71 -10.07
N PRO A 180 -5.14 0.42 -10.80
CA PRO A 180 -4.29 1.60 -10.61
C PRO A 180 -4.31 2.17 -9.19
N ASN A 181 -5.35 1.90 -8.40
CA ASN A 181 -5.46 2.32 -6.99
C ASN A 181 -4.74 1.38 -6.02
N GLN A 182 -4.16 0.27 -6.51
CA GLN A 182 -3.38 -0.67 -5.71
C GLN A 182 -1.89 -0.70 -6.06
N GLN A 183 -1.41 0.31 -6.78
CA GLN A 183 0.01 0.47 -7.04
C GLN A 183 0.73 0.98 -5.77
N ILE A 184 1.43 0.06 -5.09
CA ILE A 184 2.10 0.33 -3.79
C ILE A 184 3.56 -0.17 -3.77
N TYR A 185 4.12 -0.49 -4.94
CA TYR A 185 5.53 -0.88 -5.10
C TYR A 185 6.29 0.16 -5.93
N GLY A 186 5.96 1.46 -5.79
CA GLY A 186 6.60 2.55 -6.52
C GLY A 186 8.12 2.61 -6.30
N PHE A 187 8.57 2.25 -5.10
CA PHE A 187 9.99 2.10 -4.76
C PHE A 187 10.76 1.08 -5.61
N ARG A 188 10.09 0.18 -6.34
CA ARG A 188 10.72 -0.75 -7.30
C ARG A 188 10.78 -0.21 -8.73
N GLY A 189 10.45 1.07 -8.92
CA GLY A 189 10.40 1.70 -10.24
C GLY A 189 9.11 1.41 -11.02
N ALA A 190 8.10 0.77 -10.40
CA ALA A 190 6.78 0.65 -11.00
C ALA A 190 6.14 2.05 -11.10
N ARG A 191 5.90 2.54 -12.32
CA ARG A 191 5.34 3.87 -12.58
C ARG A 191 4.14 3.77 -13.51
N ASN A 192 2.93 4.01 -13.00
CA ASN A 192 1.66 4.12 -13.74
C ASN A 192 1.56 3.22 -14.98
N ALA A 193 1.99 1.96 -14.85
CA ALA A 193 2.20 1.04 -15.96
C ALA A 193 0.94 0.90 -16.81
N ILE A 194 -0.21 0.74 -16.15
CA ILE A 194 -1.50 0.58 -16.81
C ILE A 194 -1.97 1.88 -17.48
N GLN A 195 -1.72 3.05 -16.88
CA GLN A 195 -2.22 4.32 -17.40
C GLN A 195 -1.45 4.81 -18.63
N ASN A 196 -0.18 4.42 -18.76
CA ASN A 196 0.69 4.83 -19.86
C ASN A 196 0.69 3.85 -21.03
N LEU A 197 -0.03 2.73 -20.93
CA LEU A 197 -0.17 1.79 -22.04
C LEU A 197 -1.15 2.35 -23.07
N ALA A 198 -0.73 2.34 -24.35
CA ALA A 198 -1.61 2.62 -25.47
C ALA A 198 -2.56 1.44 -25.67
N ALA A 199 -3.61 1.37 -24.85
CA ALA A 199 -4.62 0.33 -24.93
C ALA A 199 -5.47 0.49 -26.19
N THR A 200 -5.65 -0.60 -26.94
CA THR A 200 -6.63 -0.65 -28.03
C THR A 200 -8.05 -0.68 -27.46
N HIS A 201 -8.26 -1.44 -26.38
CA HIS A 201 -9.53 -1.56 -25.69
C HIS A 201 -9.33 -1.49 -24.17
N THR A 202 -10.20 -0.76 -23.48
CA THR A 202 -10.22 -0.68 -22.01
C THR A 202 -11.56 -1.14 -21.47
N TYR A 203 -11.53 -2.13 -20.58
CA TYR A 203 -12.69 -2.64 -19.85
C TYR A 203 -12.55 -2.36 -18.35
N HIS A 204 -13.68 -2.31 -17.66
CA HIS A 204 -13.72 -1.99 -16.24
C HIS A 204 -14.58 -2.97 -15.45
N LEU A 205 -13.99 -3.52 -14.39
CA LEU A 205 -14.68 -4.38 -13.44
C LEU A 205 -14.92 -3.59 -12.15
N THR A 206 -16.15 -3.12 -11.96
CA THR A 206 -16.56 -2.27 -10.83
C THR A 206 -17.19 -3.02 -9.66
N LYS A 207 -17.58 -4.30 -9.85
CA LYS A 207 -18.24 -5.12 -8.83
C LYS A 207 -17.22 -5.97 -8.08
N SER A 208 -17.12 -5.75 -6.76
CA SER A 208 -16.28 -6.53 -5.86
C SER A 208 -17.06 -7.58 -5.10
N PHE A 209 -16.63 -8.84 -5.25
CA PHE A 209 -17.18 -9.99 -4.52
C PHE A 209 -16.65 -10.09 -3.07
N ARG A 210 -15.63 -9.29 -2.72
CA ARG A 210 -14.90 -9.41 -1.45
C ARG A 210 -15.71 -8.90 -0.27
N PHE A 211 -16.28 -7.70 -0.42
CA PHE A 211 -16.97 -6.95 0.63
C PHE A 211 -18.28 -6.35 0.12
N GLY A 212 -19.03 -5.77 1.05
CA GLY A 212 -20.34 -5.19 0.75
C GLY A 212 -20.33 -3.69 0.54
N PRO A 213 -21.54 -3.11 0.35
CA PRO A 213 -21.70 -1.72 -0.04
C PRO A 213 -21.16 -0.74 1.01
N GLU A 214 -21.21 -1.08 2.31
CA GLU A 214 -20.68 -0.18 3.35
C GLU A 214 -19.16 0.03 3.23
N ILE A 215 -18.39 -1.03 2.99
CA ILE A 215 -16.92 -0.95 2.84
C ILE A 215 -16.57 -0.27 1.50
N ALA A 216 -17.27 -0.65 0.43
CA ALA A 216 -17.12 -0.03 -0.90
C ALA A 216 -17.34 1.48 -0.85
N TYR A 217 -18.37 1.92 -0.12
CA TYR A 217 -18.68 3.33 0.04
C TYR A 217 -17.55 4.10 0.72
N ILE A 218 -17.00 3.59 1.83
CA ILE A 218 -15.83 4.20 2.49
C ILE A 218 -14.64 4.29 1.55
N ALA A 219 -14.34 3.22 0.80
CA ALA A 219 -13.24 3.22 -0.15
C ALA A 219 -13.43 4.27 -1.26
N ASN A 220 -14.65 4.40 -1.81
CA ASN A 220 -14.97 5.44 -2.80
C ASN A 220 -14.82 6.86 -2.24
N CYS A 221 -15.31 7.15 -1.03
CA CYS A 221 -15.12 8.46 -0.40
C CYS A 221 -13.64 8.82 -0.26
N CYS A 222 -12.80 7.83 0.06
CA CYS A 222 -11.35 8.04 0.14
C CYS A 222 -10.75 8.34 -1.24
N LEU A 223 -11.15 7.60 -2.28
CA LEU A 223 -10.67 7.86 -3.64
C LEU A 223 -11.09 9.25 -4.14
N GLU A 224 -12.34 9.65 -3.88
CA GLU A 224 -12.88 10.95 -4.27
C GLU A 224 -12.08 12.11 -3.63
N VAL A 225 -11.86 12.04 -2.31
CA VAL A 225 -11.18 13.12 -1.57
C VAL A 225 -9.67 13.14 -1.82
N LEU A 226 -9.03 11.97 -1.93
CA LEU A 226 -7.57 11.89 -1.98
C LEU A 226 -7.02 11.99 -3.41
N LYS A 227 -7.76 11.50 -4.41
CA LYS A 227 -7.29 11.47 -5.80
C LYS A 227 -7.98 12.46 -6.72
N PHE A 228 -9.07 13.10 -6.28
CA PHE A 228 -9.87 14.03 -7.09
C PHE A 228 -10.34 13.45 -8.43
N ASN A 229 -10.33 12.11 -8.57
CA ASN A 229 -10.66 11.37 -9.77
C ASN A 229 -11.74 10.35 -9.43
N ALA A 230 -13.01 10.75 -9.54
CA ALA A 230 -14.16 9.87 -9.35
C ALA A 230 -14.65 9.31 -10.70
N VAL A 231 -13.74 8.73 -11.49
CA VAL A 231 -14.12 8.27 -12.84
C VAL A 231 -15.05 7.05 -12.77
N GLN A 232 -14.87 6.16 -11.78
CA GLN A 232 -15.69 4.95 -11.64
C GLN A 232 -15.89 4.51 -10.19
N THR A 233 -17.12 4.12 -9.86
CA THR A 233 -17.54 3.75 -8.52
C THR A 233 -17.34 2.25 -8.27
N LEU A 234 -16.57 1.92 -7.24
CA LEU A 234 -16.45 0.57 -6.71
C LEU A 234 -17.77 0.13 -6.05
N VAL A 235 -18.29 -1.04 -6.40
CA VAL A 235 -19.55 -1.59 -5.87
C VAL A 235 -19.30 -2.91 -5.17
N GLY A 236 -19.45 -2.93 -3.85
CA GLY A 236 -19.37 -4.18 -3.06
C GLY A 236 -20.70 -4.94 -3.10
N ILE A 237 -20.67 -6.21 -3.49
CA ILE A 237 -21.89 -7.03 -3.62
C ILE A 237 -22.08 -8.05 -2.48
N ARG A 238 -21.08 -8.25 -1.62
CA ARG A 238 -21.18 -9.20 -0.51
C ARG A 238 -22.07 -8.65 0.61
N LYS A 239 -22.87 -9.51 1.23
CA LYS A 239 -23.61 -9.18 2.47
C LYS A 239 -23.43 -10.31 3.50
N PRO A 240 -23.32 -10.00 4.81
CA PRO A 240 -23.32 -8.66 5.40
C PRO A 240 -21.96 -7.94 5.31
N SER A 241 -21.95 -6.62 5.52
CA SER A 241 -20.77 -5.75 5.56
C SER A 241 -20.97 -4.65 6.61
N TYR A 242 -19.95 -4.33 7.40
CA TYR A 242 -20.04 -3.46 8.57
C TYR A 242 -18.90 -2.44 8.65
N VAL A 243 -19.24 -1.18 8.98
CA VAL A 243 -18.27 -0.11 9.31
C VAL A 243 -18.53 0.55 10.68
N ASN A 244 -19.36 -0.08 11.52
CA ASN A 244 -19.92 0.51 12.74
C ASN A 244 -19.26 0.05 14.05
N GLY A 245 -18.17 -0.73 13.98
CA GLY A 245 -17.52 -1.29 15.17
C GLY A 245 -17.80 -2.76 15.42
N LYS A 246 -18.70 -3.40 14.68
CA LYS A 246 -18.95 -4.85 14.79
C LYS A 246 -17.70 -5.62 14.37
N THR A 247 -17.36 -6.71 15.03
CA THR A 247 -16.25 -7.58 14.63
C THR A 247 -16.74 -9.01 14.41
N GLU A 248 -16.18 -9.68 13.41
CA GLU A 248 -16.50 -11.06 13.05
C GLU A 248 -15.25 -11.78 12.52
N GLY A 249 -15.12 -13.06 12.86
CA GLY A 249 -14.07 -13.93 12.32
C GLY A 249 -12.65 -13.49 12.70
N GLN A 250 -11.70 -13.77 11.82
CA GLN A 250 -10.30 -13.41 12.02
C GLN A 250 -10.12 -11.88 12.02
N TYR A 251 -9.41 -11.39 13.03
CA TYR A 251 -9.14 -9.97 13.24
C TYR A 251 -7.77 -9.59 12.70
N ALA A 252 -7.66 -8.62 11.80
CA ALA A 252 -6.38 -8.15 11.27
C ALA A 252 -6.11 -6.70 11.67
N ILE A 253 -4.94 -6.44 12.26
CA ILE A 253 -4.42 -5.10 12.49
C ILE A 253 -3.49 -4.77 11.32
N ILE A 254 -3.89 -3.77 10.52
CA ILE A 254 -3.13 -3.34 9.35
C ILE A 254 -2.57 -1.93 9.57
N ALA A 255 -1.25 -1.85 9.65
CA ALA A 255 -0.53 -0.59 9.83
C ALA A 255 0.18 -0.09 8.57
N ARG A 256 0.44 1.22 8.50
CA ARG A 256 1.27 1.79 7.43
C ARG A 256 2.74 1.43 7.63
N SER A 257 3.22 1.40 8.87
CA SER A 257 4.61 1.20 9.23
C SER A 257 4.84 -0.07 10.07
N ASN A 258 6.03 -0.67 9.94
CA ASN A 258 6.45 -1.77 10.82
C ASN A 258 6.52 -1.32 12.29
N ALA A 259 6.83 -0.04 12.53
CA ALA A 259 6.95 0.51 13.87
C ALA A 259 5.63 0.61 14.61
N GLN A 260 4.58 1.13 13.96
CA GLN A 260 3.25 1.14 14.55
C GLN A 260 2.75 -0.28 14.80
N LEU A 261 3.01 -1.20 13.86
CA LEU A 261 2.63 -2.60 14.04
C LEU A 261 3.32 -3.24 15.26
N PHE A 262 4.60 -2.92 15.47
CA PHE A 262 5.35 -3.35 16.65
C PHE A 262 4.75 -2.79 17.95
N ASN A 263 4.41 -1.51 17.97
CA ASN A 263 3.76 -0.87 19.12
C ASN A 263 2.38 -1.47 19.43
N GLU A 264 1.58 -1.78 18.41
CA GLU A 264 0.30 -2.48 18.59
C GLU A 264 0.49 -3.92 19.11
N ALA A 265 1.52 -4.62 18.63
CA ALA A 265 1.88 -5.94 19.15
C ALA A 265 2.29 -5.88 20.62
N ILE A 266 3.10 -4.89 21.03
CA ILE A 266 3.44 -4.66 22.45
C ILE A 266 2.18 -4.39 23.27
N ARG A 267 1.29 -3.49 22.80
CA ARG A 267 0.06 -3.11 23.52
C ARG A 267 -0.82 -4.33 23.81
N LEU A 268 -1.00 -5.21 22.83
CA LEU A 268 -1.87 -6.37 22.94
C LEU A 268 -1.19 -7.57 23.62
N CYS A 269 0.00 -7.94 23.15
CA CYS A 269 0.68 -9.15 23.60
C CYS A 269 1.30 -8.97 24.99
N CYS A 270 1.99 -7.85 25.22
CA CYS A 270 2.80 -7.61 26.41
C CYS A 270 2.01 -6.84 27.48
N LEU A 271 1.40 -5.71 27.12
CA LEU A 271 0.71 -4.84 28.07
C LEU A 271 -0.73 -5.27 28.37
N LYS A 272 -1.29 -6.21 27.60
CA LYS A 272 -2.67 -6.70 27.74
C LYS A 272 -3.72 -5.58 27.79
N ARG A 273 -3.48 -4.48 27.06
CA ARG A 273 -4.39 -3.33 26.96
C ARG A 273 -5.30 -3.53 25.75
N PHE A 274 -6.48 -4.10 25.97
CA PHE A 274 -7.44 -4.40 24.90
C PHE A 274 -8.46 -3.27 24.73
N ARG A 275 -8.85 -3.02 23.48
CA ARG A 275 -10.03 -2.23 23.12
C ARG A 275 -11.24 -3.15 23.10
N GLY A 276 -12.45 -2.62 23.33
CA GLY A 276 -13.65 -3.44 23.53
C GLY A 276 -14.05 -4.38 22.37
N HIS A 277 -13.52 -4.12 21.17
CA HIS A 277 -13.77 -4.92 19.96
C HIS A 277 -12.65 -5.94 19.64
N GLU A 278 -11.58 -5.98 20.44
CA GLU A 278 -10.39 -6.82 20.22
C GLU A 278 -10.48 -8.16 20.95
N PRO A 279 -9.89 -9.24 20.39
CA PRO A 279 -9.84 -10.53 21.08
C PRO A 279 -8.91 -10.45 22.31
N THR A 280 -9.38 -10.95 23.45
CA THR A 280 -8.63 -10.95 24.73
C THR A 280 -7.66 -12.14 24.84
N ASN A 281 -8.01 -13.28 24.25
CA ASN A 281 -7.12 -14.43 24.12
C ASN A 281 -6.32 -14.30 22.82
N ILE A 282 -5.02 -14.02 22.89
CA ILE A 282 -4.21 -13.74 21.70
C ILE A 282 -3.61 -15.04 21.15
N GLN A 283 -4.08 -15.44 19.96
CA GLN A 283 -3.46 -16.43 19.10
C GLN A 283 -3.01 -15.70 17.84
N GLY A 284 -1.83 -15.10 17.93
CA GLY A 284 -1.34 -14.15 16.94
C GLY A 284 -0.62 -14.81 15.77
N ALA A 285 -0.65 -14.14 14.62
CA ALA A 285 0.27 -14.37 13.52
C ALA A 285 0.73 -13.05 12.91
N PHE A 286 1.89 -13.06 12.28
CA PHE A 286 2.36 -11.96 11.43
C PHE A 286 2.25 -12.37 9.97
N ALA A 287 1.60 -11.53 9.14
CA ALA A 287 1.48 -11.81 7.71
C ALA A 287 2.88 -11.90 7.06
N GLY A 288 3.15 -13.00 6.35
CA GLY A 288 4.47 -13.29 5.78
C GLY A 288 5.52 -13.78 6.79
N GLY A 289 5.11 -14.10 8.03
CA GLY A 289 5.97 -14.63 9.09
C GLY A 289 6.69 -13.54 9.90
N ILE A 290 6.89 -13.83 11.19
CA ILE A 290 7.46 -12.89 12.16
C ILE A 290 8.89 -12.44 11.83
N ARG A 291 9.71 -13.35 11.28
CA ARG A 291 11.10 -13.06 10.88
C ARG A 291 11.19 -11.96 9.82
N GLY A 292 10.17 -11.84 8.96
CA GLY A 292 10.12 -10.82 7.92
C GLY A 292 9.92 -9.39 8.42
N TYR A 293 9.70 -9.18 9.73
CA TYR A 293 9.54 -7.84 10.34
C TYR A 293 10.83 -7.31 10.96
N GLY A 294 11.91 -8.10 10.95
CA GLY A 294 13.23 -7.64 11.39
C GLY A 294 13.39 -7.54 12.91
N PHE A 295 12.63 -8.31 13.68
CA PHE A 295 12.76 -8.36 15.15
C PHE A 295 14.13 -8.88 15.59
N ASP A 296 14.71 -9.85 14.87
CA ASP A 296 16.08 -10.33 15.12
C ASP A 296 17.10 -9.19 14.95
N GLN A 297 16.90 -8.36 13.93
CA GLN A 297 17.73 -7.18 13.69
C GLN A 297 17.56 -6.13 14.80
N MET A 298 16.34 -5.90 15.30
CA MET A 298 16.11 -5.01 16.45
C MET A 298 16.82 -5.52 17.71
N LEU A 299 16.78 -6.83 17.96
CA LEU A 299 17.49 -7.44 19.09
C LEU A 299 19.01 -7.26 18.97
N ASP A 300 19.57 -7.40 17.77
CA ASP A 300 20.99 -7.18 17.54
C ASP A 300 21.40 -5.71 17.66
N ILE A 301 20.55 -4.77 17.25
CA ILE A 301 20.76 -3.33 17.50
C ILE A 301 20.76 -3.06 19.01
N TYR A 302 19.85 -3.68 19.77
CA TYR A 302 19.81 -3.58 21.23
C TYR A 302 21.07 -4.15 21.92
N LYS A 303 21.54 -5.31 21.47
CA LYS A 303 22.82 -5.87 21.95
C LYS A 303 23.99 -4.92 21.67
N LEU A 304 23.99 -4.26 20.51
CA LEU A 304 25.03 -3.29 20.15
C LEU A 304 24.93 -2.00 21.00
N SER A 305 23.72 -1.55 21.35
CA SER A 305 23.52 -0.35 22.17
C SER A 305 23.88 -0.56 23.65
N THR A 306 23.71 -1.78 24.15
CA THR A 306 24.00 -2.13 25.57
C THR A 306 25.41 -2.66 25.79
N HIS A 307 26.18 -2.92 24.74
CA HIS A 307 27.55 -3.43 24.86
C HIS A 307 28.48 -2.37 25.47
N ARG A 308 29.03 -2.70 26.63
CA ARG A 308 30.07 -1.91 27.32
C ARG A 308 31.25 -2.84 27.63
N ASN A 309 32.18 -2.97 26.69
CA ASN A 309 33.49 -3.61 26.89
C ASN A 309 33.47 -5.04 27.49
N GLY A 310 32.65 -5.93 26.93
CA GLY A 310 32.65 -7.37 27.23
C GLY A 310 32.85 -8.24 25.99
N GLN A 311 32.65 -9.56 26.11
CA GLN A 311 32.67 -10.50 24.98
C GLN A 311 31.72 -10.01 23.87
N ALA A 312 32.19 -9.99 22.62
CA ALA A 312 31.41 -9.45 21.51
C ALA A 312 30.05 -10.17 21.42
N PRO A 313 28.91 -9.43 21.35
CA PRO A 313 27.61 -10.05 21.31
C PRO A 313 27.51 -10.96 20.08
N LYS A 314 26.92 -12.15 20.25
CA LYS A 314 26.61 -13.00 19.09
C LYS A 314 25.45 -12.38 18.33
N PHE A 315 25.77 -11.79 17.18
CA PHE A 315 24.80 -11.22 16.25
C PHE A 315 24.25 -12.29 15.32
N SER A 316 22.95 -12.22 15.06
CA SER A 316 22.25 -13.03 14.05
C SER A 316 22.28 -12.37 12.67
N ASP A 317 22.19 -11.04 12.64
CA ASP A 317 22.20 -10.22 11.44
C ASP A 317 23.65 -9.90 11.01
N LYS A 318 24.02 -10.40 9.82
CA LYS A 318 25.36 -10.21 9.23
C LYS A 318 25.69 -8.76 8.85
N PHE A 319 24.69 -7.89 8.75
CA PHE A 319 24.89 -6.48 8.48
C PHE A 319 25.16 -5.72 9.78
N ILE A 320 24.40 -5.96 10.84
CA ILE A 320 24.63 -5.33 12.15
C ILE A 320 26.00 -5.73 12.71
N SER A 321 26.43 -6.98 12.50
CA SER A 321 27.74 -7.46 12.96
C SER A 321 28.95 -6.74 12.34
N ARG A 322 28.77 -5.93 11.29
CA ARG A 322 29.86 -5.18 10.64
C ARG A 322 30.23 -3.90 11.38
N PHE A 323 29.35 -3.40 12.25
CA PHE A 323 29.55 -2.15 12.97
C PHE A 323 30.26 -2.41 14.31
N LYS A 324 31.30 -1.61 14.58
CA LYS A 324 32.11 -1.74 15.81
C LYS A 324 31.41 -1.15 17.03
N SER A 325 30.62 -0.10 16.84
CA SER A 325 29.88 0.57 17.91
C SER A 325 28.49 0.97 17.47
N TYR A 326 27.60 1.16 18.45
CA TYR A 326 26.26 1.72 18.23
C TYR A 326 26.32 3.10 17.57
N LYS A 327 27.33 3.92 17.92
CA LYS A 327 27.56 5.23 17.32
C LYS A 327 27.85 5.12 15.82
N ASP A 328 28.65 4.14 15.41
CA ASP A 328 28.96 3.92 13.99
C ASP A 328 27.72 3.51 13.19
N LEU A 329 26.88 2.63 13.77
CA LEU A 329 25.61 2.24 13.17
C LEU A 329 24.68 3.46 12.99
N CYS A 330 24.54 4.28 14.02
CA CYS A 330 23.73 5.51 13.97
C CYS A 330 24.26 6.50 12.93
N ASN A 331 25.59 6.68 12.86
CA ASN A 331 26.22 7.55 11.87
C ASN A 331 25.99 7.04 10.45
N TYR A 332 26.15 5.73 10.23
CA TYR A 332 25.85 5.12 8.94
C TYR A 332 24.39 5.35 8.55
N ALA A 333 23.44 4.99 9.42
CA ALA A 333 22.01 5.11 9.16
C ALA A 333 21.60 6.54 8.78
N LYS A 334 22.20 7.55 9.44
CA LYS A 334 22.03 8.97 9.10
C LYS A 334 22.72 9.35 7.79
N SER A 335 23.94 8.87 7.55
CA SER A 335 24.70 9.23 6.32
C SER A 335 24.05 8.73 5.03
N VAL A 336 23.30 7.63 5.10
CA VAL A 336 22.57 7.05 3.97
C VAL A 336 21.07 7.32 4.04
N ASP A 337 20.59 8.08 5.03
CA ASP A 337 19.17 8.32 5.27
C ASP A 337 18.33 7.02 5.21
N ASP A 338 18.78 5.97 5.90
CA ASP A 338 18.07 4.68 5.96
C ASP A 338 16.92 4.78 6.98
N ASN A 339 15.79 5.32 6.54
CA ASN A 339 14.60 5.53 7.38
C ASN A 339 14.11 4.25 8.06
N GLU A 340 14.25 3.08 7.42
CA GLU A 340 13.88 1.79 8.01
C GLU A 340 14.79 1.46 9.21
N LEU A 341 16.10 1.64 9.05
CA LEU A 341 17.07 1.40 10.10
C LEU A 341 16.98 2.45 11.23
N LEU A 342 16.80 3.73 10.88
CA LEU A 342 16.59 4.81 11.84
C LEU A 342 15.36 4.56 12.72
N THR A 343 14.25 4.16 12.11
CA THR A 343 13.03 3.82 12.86
C THR A 343 13.25 2.65 13.82
N LYS A 344 14.02 1.63 13.41
CA LYS A 344 14.39 0.50 14.29
C LYS A 344 15.27 0.96 15.45
N ILE A 345 16.25 1.83 15.19
CA ILE A 345 17.11 2.46 16.21
C ILE A 345 16.26 3.23 17.22
N ASP A 346 15.28 4.02 16.75
CA ASP A 346 14.39 4.79 17.61
C ASP A 346 13.51 3.90 18.48
N LEU A 347 12.95 2.82 17.94
CA LEU A 347 12.17 1.84 18.73
C LEU A 347 13.02 1.16 19.79
N VAL A 348 14.26 0.78 19.45
CA VAL A 348 15.21 0.21 20.42
C VAL A 348 15.49 1.21 21.53
N ASN A 349 15.72 2.48 21.20
CA ASN A 349 15.93 3.53 22.20
C ASN A 349 14.71 3.71 23.11
N GLN A 350 13.50 3.79 22.54
CA GLN A 350 12.24 3.96 23.27
C GLN A 350 11.93 2.80 24.23
N HIS A 351 12.34 1.57 23.87
CA HIS A 351 12.04 0.36 24.63
C HIS A 351 13.27 -0.31 25.25
N THR A 352 14.37 0.43 25.41
CA THR A 352 15.67 -0.12 25.87
C THR A 352 15.53 -1.02 27.11
N SER A 353 14.71 -0.65 28.10
CA SER A 353 14.61 -1.41 29.35
C SER A 353 14.02 -2.82 29.19
N ASN A 354 13.05 -3.01 28.29
CA ASN A 354 12.20 -4.22 28.24
C ASN A 354 12.15 -4.88 26.85
N LEU A 355 12.91 -4.39 25.87
CA LEU A 355 12.84 -4.88 24.49
C LEU A 355 13.00 -6.40 24.37
N PRO A 356 13.99 -7.06 25.02
CA PRO A 356 14.14 -8.51 24.92
C PRO A 356 12.91 -9.28 25.41
N ASP A 357 12.30 -8.83 26.50
CA ASP A 357 11.11 -9.46 27.07
C ASP A 357 9.89 -9.28 26.16
N TYR A 358 9.73 -8.09 25.58
CA TYR A 358 8.67 -7.84 24.60
C TYR A 358 8.82 -8.76 23.37
N LEU A 359 10.04 -8.89 22.82
CA LEU A 359 10.29 -9.77 21.68
C LEU A 359 10.03 -11.24 22.03
N LYS A 360 10.39 -11.68 23.23
CA LYS A 360 10.09 -13.05 23.70
C LYS A 360 8.57 -13.30 23.77
N ILE A 361 7.82 -12.42 24.44
CA ILE A 361 6.37 -12.55 24.59
C ILE A 361 5.66 -12.50 23.23
N ILE A 362 6.07 -11.60 22.34
CA ILE A 362 5.50 -11.49 20.99
C ILE A 362 5.77 -12.76 20.20
N ASN A 363 6.99 -13.31 20.24
CA ASN A 363 7.31 -14.58 19.58
C ASN A 363 6.45 -15.72 20.12
N GLU A 364 6.32 -15.87 21.44
CA GLU A 364 5.51 -16.93 22.05
C GLU A 364 4.03 -16.83 21.66
N LYS A 365 3.45 -15.62 21.68
CA LYS A 365 2.02 -15.41 21.37
C LYS A 365 1.70 -15.37 19.88
N CYS A 366 2.66 -15.01 19.03
CA CYS A 366 2.45 -14.78 17.60
C CYS A 366 3.06 -15.88 16.70
N SER A 367 3.24 -17.09 17.23
CA SER A 367 3.81 -18.24 16.50
C SER A 367 2.78 -19.10 15.77
N TYR A 368 1.50 -18.70 15.72
CA TYR A 368 0.45 -19.50 15.09
C TYR A 368 0.50 -19.38 13.56
N PRO A 369 0.12 -20.44 12.82
CA PRO A 369 -0.19 -20.32 11.39
C PRO A 369 -1.27 -19.28 11.15
N MET A 370 -1.17 -18.55 10.04
CA MET A 370 -2.09 -17.44 9.75
C MET A 370 -3.54 -17.91 9.63
N GLU A 371 -3.78 -19.14 9.19
CA GLU A 371 -5.12 -19.72 9.02
C GLU A 371 -5.80 -20.03 10.36
N LEU A 372 -5.01 -20.29 11.41
CA LEU A 372 -5.49 -20.64 12.76
C LEU A 372 -5.45 -19.47 13.74
N ALA A 373 -4.77 -18.38 13.36
CA ALA A 373 -4.65 -17.20 14.20
C ALA A 373 -6.00 -16.47 14.31
N ASN A 374 -6.37 -16.07 15.53
CA ASN A 374 -7.53 -15.21 15.71
C ASN A 374 -7.20 -13.73 15.49
N ILE A 375 -5.92 -13.37 15.60
CA ILE A 375 -5.41 -12.03 15.31
C ILE A 375 -4.20 -12.06 14.39
N VAL A 376 -4.20 -11.24 13.35
CA VAL A 376 -3.12 -11.13 12.38
C VAL A 376 -2.57 -9.70 12.38
N PHE A 377 -1.26 -9.57 12.51
CA PHE A 377 -0.53 -8.32 12.38
C PHE A 377 0.05 -8.23 10.97
N SER A 378 -0.26 -7.15 10.25
CA SER A 378 0.28 -6.90 8.90
C SER A 378 0.57 -5.43 8.68
N THR A 379 1.50 -5.14 7.78
CA THR A 379 1.51 -3.84 7.10
C THR A 379 0.59 -3.86 5.88
N ALA A 380 0.17 -2.70 5.40
CA ALA A 380 -0.62 -2.58 4.16
C ALA A 380 0.09 -3.23 2.94
N HIS A 381 1.42 -3.15 2.88
CA HIS A 381 2.22 -3.76 1.81
C HIS A 381 2.22 -5.29 1.86
N LYS A 382 2.30 -5.87 3.06
CA LYS A 382 2.28 -7.33 3.25
C LYS A 382 0.88 -7.93 3.21
N SER A 383 -0.16 -7.11 3.40
CA SER A 383 -1.54 -7.56 3.28
C SER A 383 -2.06 -7.55 1.85
N LYS A 384 -1.33 -6.96 0.88
CA LYS A 384 -1.71 -7.02 -0.54
C LYS A 384 -1.81 -8.48 -0.99
N GLY A 385 -2.95 -8.83 -1.59
CA GLY A 385 -3.31 -10.21 -1.96
C GLY A 385 -3.84 -11.09 -0.83
N LEU A 386 -3.83 -10.61 0.42
CA LEU A 386 -4.48 -11.26 1.56
C LEU A 386 -5.84 -10.62 1.85
N GLU A 387 -6.70 -11.30 2.59
CA GLU A 387 -8.05 -10.82 2.91
C GLU A 387 -8.52 -11.37 4.26
N PHE A 388 -9.12 -10.51 5.09
CA PHE A 388 -9.46 -10.81 6.48
C PHE A 388 -10.93 -10.53 6.77
N ASP A 389 -11.56 -11.30 7.66
CA ASP A 389 -12.97 -11.09 8.01
C ASP A 389 -13.20 -9.71 8.63
N THR A 390 -12.37 -9.32 9.59
CA THR A 390 -12.34 -8.00 10.21
C THR A 390 -10.98 -7.33 10.00
N VAL A 391 -10.97 -6.09 9.52
CA VAL A 391 -9.76 -5.26 9.41
C VAL A 391 -9.87 -4.06 10.33
N CYS A 392 -8.83 -3.87 11.13
CA CYS A 392 -8.60 -2.71 11.97
C CYS A 392 -7.40 -1.94 11.44
N LEU A 393 -7.64 -0.72 10.93
CA LEU A 393 -6.57 0.15 10.48
C LEU A 393 -6.05 1.00 11.65
N THR A 394 -4.74 1.15 11.76
CA THR A 394 -4.11 2.06 12.74
C THR A 394 -4.16 3.52 12.26
N ASP A 395 -3.89 4.47 13.15
CA ASP A 395 -3.88 5.91 12.85
C ASP A 395 -2.55 6.41 12.26
N ASP A 396 -1.63 5.53 11.87
CA ASP A 396 -0.30 5.90 11.32
C ASP A 396 -0.30 6.20 9.82
N TYR A 397 -1.45 6.08 9.14
CA TYR A 397 -1.59 6.57 7.76
C TYR A 397 -1.52 8.09 7.74
N VAL A 398 -0.74 8.63 6.81
CA VAL A 398 -0.62 10.08 6.61
C VAL A 398 -1.91 10.55 5.95
N LEU A 399 -2.84 10.98 6.79
CA LEU A 399 -4.11 11.55 6.34
C LEU A 399 -4.05 13.06 6.55
N VAL A 400 -3.88 13.77 5.43
CA VAL A 400 -4.23 15.18 5.21
C VAL A 400 -3.97 16.06 6.45
N HIS A 401 -2.81 16.73 6.54
CA HIS A 401 -2.73 17.89 7.43
C HIS A 401 -3.71 18.95 6.90
N GLY A 402 -4.60 19.45 7.77
CA GLY A 402 -5.67 20.40 7.38
C GLY A 402 -5.18 21.70 6.72
N ALA A 403 -3.87 21.99 6.75
CA ALA A 403 -3.23 23.09 6.03
C ALA A 403 -2.80 22.73 4.59
N GLU A 404 -2.47 21.47 4.31
CA GLU A 404 -2.00 21.00 2.99
C GLU A 404 -3.16 20.81 2.01
N PHE A 405 -4.33 20.40 2.51
CA PHE A 405 -5.57 20.34 1.71
C PHE A 405 -6.06 21.73 1.28
N ARG A 406 -5.86 22.77 2.11
CA ARG A 406 -6.21 24.16 1.76
C ARG A 406 -5.51 24.63 0.48
N ARG A 407 -4.38 24.00 0.11
CA ARG A 407 -3.60 24.33 -1.07
C ARG A 407 -3.89 23.41 -2.26
N ARG A 408 -4.86 22.47 -2.17
CA ARG A 408 -5.14 21.43 -3.19
C ARG A 408 -3.84 20.76 -3.69
N ARG A 409 -2.84 20.58 -2.81
CA ARG A 409 -1.67 19.82 -3.22
C ARG A 409 -2.09 18.36 -3.33
N PRO A 410 -1.85 17.70 -4.47
CA PRO A 410 -2.09 16.27 -4.56
C PRO A 410 -1.31 15.60 -3.44
N ILE A 411 -2.02 14.81 -2.63
CA ILE A 411 -1.39 13.88 -1.70
C ILE A 411 -0.57 12.92 -2.55
N ASP A 412 0.52 12.41 -2.00
CA ASP A 412 1.26 11.34 -2.66
C ASP A 412 0.29 10.21 -3.05
N PHE A 413 0.17 9.98 -4.37
CA PHE A 413 -0.74 8.97 -4.90
C PHE A 413 -0.41 7.59 -4.34
N GLU A 414 0.86 7.33 -4.02
CA GLU A 414 1.29 6.07 -3.40
C GLU A 414 0.71 5.93 -1.99
N GLU A 415 0.76 6.96 -1.14
CA GLU A 415 0.14 6.91 0.20
C GLU A 415 -1.37 6.69 0.14
N SER A 416 -2.04 7.32 -0.84
CA SER A 416 -3.47 7.12 -1.08
C SER A 416 -3.78 5.68 -1.50
N ASN A 417 -2.93 5.08 -2.35
CA ASN A 417 -3.04 3.68 -2.75
C ASN A 417 -2.81 2.73 -1.58
N VAL A 418 -1.83 3.02 -0.72
CA VAL A 418 -1.52 2.20 0.46
C VAL A 418 -2.72 2.15 1.41
N LEU A 419 -3.41 3.28 1.61
CA LEU A 419 -4.65 3.31 2.38
C LEU A 419 -5.78 2.54 1.67
N TYR A 420 -5.97 2.75 0.36
CA TYR A 420 -6.98 2.04 -0.42
C TYR A 420 -6.80 0.52 -0.36
N VAL A 421 -5.57 0.04 -0.53
CA VAL A 421 -5.22 -1.37 -0.36
C VAL A 421 -5.63 -1.86 1.02
N ALA A 422 -5.27 -1.13 2.08
CA ALA A 422 -5.58 -1.52 3.45
C ALA A 422 -7.09 -1.60 3.72
N LEU A 423 -7.87 -0.62 3.27
CA LEU A 423 -9.34 -0.58 3.40
C LEU A 423 -10.01 -1.78 2.72
N THR A 424 -9.56 -2.09 1.50
CA THR A 424 -10.13 -3.15 0.65
C THR A 424 -9.69 -4.55 1.05
N ARG A 425 -8.93 -4.73 2.14
CA ARG A 425 -8.59 -6.06 2.69
C ARG A 425 -9.71 -6.67 3.55
N ALA A 426 -10.67 -5.86 3.97
CA ALA A 426 -11.80 -6.29 4.78
C ALA A 426 -12.79 -7.11 3.94
N LYS A 427 -13.26 -8.24 4.50
CA LYS A 427 -14.31 -9.07 3.91
C LYS A 427 -15.69 -8.74 4.47
N ARG A 428 -15.79 -8.57 5.79
CA ARG A 428 -17.07 -8.38 6.51
C ARG A 428 -17.08 -7.10 7.33
N SER A 429 -16.02 -6.78 8.03
CA SER A 429 -15.97 -5.60 8.89
C SER A 429 -14.71 -4.78 8.73
N LEU A 430 -14.88 -3.47 8.71
CA LEU A 430 -13.81 -2.49 8.67
C LEU A 430 -13.96 -1.53 9.87
N LEU A 431 -12.95 -1.51 10.74
CA LEU A 431 -12.83 -0.54 11.82
C LEU A 431 -12.04 0.68 11.33
N LEU A 432 -12.70 1.84 11.35
CA LEU A 432 -12.19 3.08 10.79
C LEU A 432 -11.23 3.77 11.77
N PRO A 433 -10.02 4.19 11.35
CA PRO A 433 -9.13 4.98 12.18
C PRO A 433 -9.72 6.38 12.41
N ASP A 434 -9.41 6.99 13.55
CA ASP A 434 -9.93 8.31 13.95
C ASP A 434 -9.58 9.38 12.91
N LYS A 435 -8.38 9.29 12.31
CA LYS A 435 -7.97 10.22 11.25
C LYS A 435 -8.78 10.07 9.96
N LEU A 436 -9.28 8.87 9.65
CA LEU A 436 -10.07 8.62 8.43
C LEU A 436 -11.45 9.28 8.48
N LEU A 437 -12.02 9.40 9.67
CA LEU A 437 -13.28 10.12 9.85
C LEU A 437 -13.19 11.58 9.38
N ARG A 438 -12.01 12.21 9.50
CA ARG A 438 -11.79 13.56 8.97
C ARG A 438 -11.88 13.60 7.45
N VAL A 439 -11.35 12.57 6.77
CA VAL A 439 -11.44 12.42 5.31
C VAL A 439 -12.89 12.21 4.90
N LEU A 440 -13.64 11.37 5.61
CA LEU A 440 -15.06 11.15 5.35
C LEU A 440 -15.89 12.41 5.52
N LEU A 441 -15.61 13.22 6.55
CA LEU A 441 -16.26 14.52 6.73
C LEU A 441 -15.94 15.50 5.58
N LEU A 442 -14.75 15.42 4.98
CA LEU A 442 -14.41 16.19 3.77
C LEU A 442 -15.17 15.70 2.53
N ALA A 443 -15.46 14.39 2.46
CA ALA A 443 -16.38 13.81 1.48
C ALA A 443 -17.86 14.10 1.77
N GLN A 444 -18.16 14.92 2.78
CA GLN A 444 -19.51 15.19 3.31
C GLN A 444 -20.24 13.97 3.88
N GLU A 445 -19.52 12.88 4.15
CA GLU A 445 -20.10 11.69 4.76
C GLU A 445 -20.17 11.84 6.29
N LYS A 446 -21.39 11.71 6.84
CA LYS A 446 -21.69 11.88 8.26
C LYS A 446 -22.35 10.67 8.92
N PHE A 447 -22.56 9.59 8.16
CA PHE A 447 -23.32 8.41 8.57
C PHE A 447 -24.75 8.76 9.01
N GLU A 448 -25.34 9.76 8.35
CA GLU A 448 -26.70 10.24 8.59
C GLU A 448 -27.64 9.63 7.55
N TYR A 449 -28.76 9.08 8.01
CA TYR A 449 -29.76 8.46 7.14
C TYR A 449 -31.18 8.81 7.60
N PRO A 450 -32.14 8.93 6.67
CA PRO A 450 -33.51 9.25 7.02
C PRO A 450 -34.21 8.04 7.64
N LYS A 451 -35.00 8.27 8.70
CA LYS A 451 -35.87 7.26 9.32
C LYS A 451 -37.23 7.89 9.61
N LEU A 452 -38.30 7.09 9.52
CA LEU A 452 -39.65 7.54 9.87
C LEU A 452 -39.69 8.10 11.29
N GLY A 453 -40.19 9.33 11.46
CA GLY A 453 -40.27 10.01 12.74
C GLY A 453 -41.02 9.19 13.79
N THR A 454 -42.12 8.54 13.39
CA THR A 454 -42.90 7.62 14.25
C THR A 454 -42.07 6.46 14.78
N LYS A 455 -41.19 5.88 13.97
CA LYS A 455 -40.29 4.78 14.40
C LYS A 455 -39.13 5.24 15.27
N VAL A 456 -38.75 6.52 15.20
CA VAL A 456 -37.69 7.10 16.04
C VAL A 456 -38.27 7.53 17.38
N LEU A 457 -39.46 8.11 17.36
CA LEU A 457 -40.21 8.56 18.52
C LEU A 457 -40.66 7.37 19.39
N GLY A 458 -41.14 6.29 18.76
CA GLY A 458 -41.72 5.14 19.47
C GLY A 458 -42.90 5.60 20.33
N ASP A 459 -42.90 5.23 21.62
CA ASP A 459 -43.93 5.62 22.59
C ASP A 459 -43.64 6.95 23.30
N LYS A 460 -42.55 7.64 22.94
CA LYS A 460 -42.14 8.90 23.60
C LYS A 460 -42.91 10.09 23.04
N THR A 461 -43.07 11.15 23.83
CA THR A 461 -43.63 12.44 23.35
C THR A 461 -42.58 13.31 22.66
N GLU A 462 -41.32 13.21 23.09
CA GLU A 462 -40.19 13.97 22.56
C GLU A 462 -38.93 13.10 22.47
N ILE A 463 -38.03 13.49 21.57
CA ILE A 463 -36.70 12.87 21.39
C ILE A 463 -35.62 13.94 21.48
N GLU A 464 -34.42 13.56 21.91
CA GLU A 464 -33.30 14.48 22.09
C GLU A 464 -32.39 14.50 20.87
N CYS A 465 -32.05 15.70 20.38
CA CYS A 465 -31.12 15.87 19.27
C CYS A 465 -29.68 15.51 19.70
N ILE A 466 -29.03 14.61 18.97
CA ILE A 466 -27.67 14.15 19.29
C ILE A 466 -26.59 15.22 19.11
N HIS A 467 -26.90 16.32 18.43
CA HIS A 467 -25.96 17.40 18.17
C HIS A 467 -26.08 18.56 19.18
N CYS A 468 -27.28 19.10 19.36
CA CYS A 468 -27.51 20.26 20.25
C CYS A 468 -28.10 19.89 21.62
N LEU A 469 -28.40 18.61 21.86
CA LEU A 469 -28.97 18.09 23.11
C LEU A 469 -30.33 18.71 23.48
N GLN A 470 -31.02 19.30 22.50
CA GLN A 470 -32.36 19.85 22.70
C GLN A 470 -33.42 18.80 22.40
N ALA A 471 -34.45 18.72 23.25
CA ALA A 471 -35.63 17.93 22.99
C ALA A 471 -36.42 18.51 21.82
N PHE A 472 -36.97 17.65 20.97
CA PHE A 472 -37.85 18.04 19.88
C PHE A 472 -38.86 16.94 19.54
N THR A 473 -39.99 17.35 19.01
CA THR A 473 -40.98 16.43 18.43
C THR A 473 -40.78 16.42 16.90
N PRO A 474 -40.71 15.25 16.25
CA PRO A 474 -40.66 15.17 14.79
C PRO A 474 -41.89 15.83 14.15
N HIS A 475 -41.72 17.03 13.58
CA HIS A 475 -42.78 17.69 12.81
C HIS A 475 -42.91 17.13 11.38
N THR A 476 -41.85 16.50 10.88
CA THR A 476 -41.75 15.92 9.54
C THR A 476 -41.91 14.40 9.57
N VAL A 477 -42.37 13.82 8.44
CA VAL A 477 -42.51 12.36 8.28
C VAL A 477 -41.18 11.63 8.49
N MET A 478 -40.06 12.26 8.12
CA MET A 478 -38.71 11.72 8.29
C MET A 478 -37.86 12.57 9.22
N VAL A 479 -37.04 11.88 10.03
CA VAL A 479 -36.03 12.44 10.92
C VAL A 479 -34.68 11.88 10.48
N LEU A 480 -33.68 12.74 10.34
CA LEU A 480 -32.31 12.29 10.08
C LEU A 480 -31.73 11.69 11.36
N VAL A 481 -31.14 10.50 11.24
CA VAL A 481 -30.51 9.77 12.35
C VAL A 481 -29.06 9.51 12.00
N ARG A 482 -28.16 9.90 12.90
CA ARG A 482 -26.74 9.56 12.80
C ARG A 482 -26.50 8.16 13.35
N ARG A 483 -25.77 7.34 12.59
CA ARG A 483 -25.36 5.99 13.02
C ARG A 483 -24.37 6.08 14.19
N LYS A 484 -24.54 5.21 15.19
CA LYS A 484 -23.53 5.01 16.23
C LYS A 484 -22.35 4.24 15.62
N LEU A 485 -21.13 4.70 15.87
CA LEU A 485 -19.90 4.05 15.39
C LEU A 485 -18.95 3.79 16.55
N VAL A 486 -18.02 2.87 16.35
CA VAL A 486 -16.84 2.70 17.21
C VAL A 486 -15.63 2.73 16.31
N THR A 487 -14.69 3.63 16.59
CA THR A 487 -13.47 3.76 15.80
C THR A 487 -12.49 2.63 16.11
N ALA A 488 -11.46 2.48 15.28
CA ALA A 488 -10.38 1.53 15.50
C ALA A 488 -9.66 1.73 16.84
N SER A 489 -9.63 2.95 17.39
CA SER A 489 -9.06 3.23 18.72
C SER A 489 -9.96 2.80 19.89
N GLY A 490 -11.16 2.28 19.60
CA GLY A 490 -12.18 1.91 20.58
C GLY A 490 -13.03 3.09 21.03
N ARG A 491 -12.87 4.28 20.42
CA ARG A 491 -13.64 5.48 20.77
C ARG A 491 -15.08 5.34 20.25
N PRO A 492 -16.10 5.42 21.12
CA PRO A 492 -17.48 5.45 20.67
C PRO A 492 -17.82 6.83 20.09
N ILE A 493 -18.46 6.83 18.92
CA ILE A 493 -19.08 8.03 18.34
C ILE A 493 -20.58 7.90 18.55
N PRO A 494 -21.19 8.81 19.31
CA PRO A 494 -22.61 8.73 19.62
C PRO A 494 -23.44 8.85 18.34
N GLY A 495 -24.45 7.99 18.23
CA GLY A 495 -25.47 8.07 17.21
C GLY A 495 -26.81 8.45 17.83
N GLY A 496 -27.69 9.04 17.05
CA GLY A 496 -28.98 9.53 17.52
C GLY A 496 -29.68 10.43 16.50
N PRO A 497 -30.92 10.84 16.79
CA PRO A 497 -31.70 11.68 15.89
C PRO A 497 -31.19 13.11 15.88
N LEU A 498 -31.41 13.81 14.76
CA LEU A 498 -31.06 15.21 14.58
C LEU A 498 -32.34 16.05 14.45
N CYS A 499 -32.39 17.19 15.15
CA CYS A 499 -33.44 18.17 14.93
C CYS A 499 -33.25 18.84 13.56
N VAL A 500 -34.32 19.46 13.05
CA VAL A 500 -34.31 20.09 11.71
C VAL A 500 -33.15 21.06 11.55
N LYS A 501 -32.90 21.92 12.54
CA LYS A 501 -31.81 22.91 12.50
C LYS A 501 -30.44 22.25 12.31
N CYS A 502 -30.10 21.28 13.16
CA CYS A 502 -28.80 20.59 13.12
C CYS A 502 -28.67 19.68 11.88
N ALA A 503 -29.78 19.13 11.39
CA ALA A 503 -29.82 18.34 10.17
C ALA A 503 -29.55 19.19 8.92
N THR A 504 -30.04 20.43 8.89
CA THR A 504 -29.85 21.37 7.78
C THR A 504 -28.57 22.19 7.87
N GLU A 505 -27.82 22.11 8.99
CA GLU A 505 -26.61 22.89 9.17
C GLU A 505 -25.46 22.33 8.31
N PRO A 506 -24.84 23.15 7.43
CA PRO A 506 -23.63 22.74 6.74
C PRO A 506 -22.49 22.67 7.76
N THR A 507 -22.27 21.48 8.32
CA THR A 507 -21.22 21.21 9.33
C THR A 507 -19.80 21.47 8.81
N VAL A 508 -19.63 21.67 7.51
CA VAL A 508 -18.38 22.17 6.91
C VAL A 508 -18.69 23.51 6.25
N ARG A 509 -18.47 24.61 6.97
CA ARG A 509 -17.99 25.82 6.30
C ARG A 509 -16.49 25.61 6.08
N PRO A 510 -16.02 25.16 4.91
CA PRO A 510 -14.64 25.51 4.59
C PRO A 510 -14.62 27.05 4.66
N ARG A 511 -13.67 27.65 5.37
CA ARG A 511 -13.42 29.08 5.22
C ARG A 511 -12.93 29.28 3.78
N LEU A 512 -13.88 29.43 2.88
CA LEU A 512 -13.75 29.71 1.48
C LEU A 512 -14.82 30.77 1.22
N THR A 513 -14.45 32.03 1.41
CA THR A 513 -15.01 33.12 0.61
C THR A 513 -14.53 32.88 -0.82
N VAL A 514 -15.29 32.08 -1.55
CA VAL A 514 -15.28 32.08 -3.01
C VAL A 514 -16.49 32.88 -3.40
N GLU A 515 -16.30 33.86 -4.28
CA GLU A 515 -17.39 34.68 -4.81
C GLU A 515 -18.53 33.78 -5.31
N PRO A 516 -19.78 34.15 -5.01
CA PRO A 516 -20.91 33.30 -5.35
C PRO A 516 -21.12 33.35 -6.86
N VAL A 517 -20.77 32.26 -7.56
CA VAL A 517 -21.53 31.92 -8.76
C VAL A 517 -22.87 31.41 -8.25
N VAL A 518 -23.81 32.36 -8.11
CA VAL A 518 -25.20 32.09 -7.76
C VAL A 518 -25.82 31.30 -8.91
N MET A 519 -25.85 29.97 -8.79
CA MET A 519 -26.92 29.22 -9.43
C MET A 519 -28.15 29.39 -8.54
N TYR A 520 -29.14 30.14 -9.04
CA TYR A 520 -30.47 30.16 -8.46
C TYR A 520 -31.02 28.74 -8.45
N LEU A 521 -31.11 28.15 -7.26
CA LEU A 521 -31.73 26.85 -7.04
C LEU A 521 -33.19 27.07 -6.68
N ASP A 522 -34.07 26.46 -7.47
CA ASP A 522 -35.52 26.45 -7.30
C ASP A 522 -35.88 25.86 -5.91
N PRO A 523 -36.64 26.59 -5.07
CA PRO A 523 -37.06 26.14 -3.75
C PRO A 523 -38.10 25.00 -3.77
N THR A 524 -38.59 24.58 -4.95
CA THR A 524 -39.49 23.44 -5.10
C THR A 524 -38.77 22.12 -5.44
N ALA A 525 -37.46 22.15 -5.68
CA ALA A 525 -36.70 20.95 -6.03
C ALA A 525 -36.33 20.13 -4.76
N ASP A 526 -36.71 18.86 -4.77
CA ASP A 526 -36.38 17.88 -3.72
C ASP A 526 -34.89 17.50 -3.76
N TYR A 527 -34.08 18.13 -2.90
CA TYR A 527 -32.65 17.84 -2.75
C TYR A 527 -32.36 16.58 -1.91
N ALA A 528 -33.38 15.86 -1.43
CA ALA A 528 -33.19 14.59 -0.70
C ALA A 528 -32.76 13.42 -1.60
N HIS A 529 -32.71 13.61 -2.94
CA HIS A 529 -32.64 12.50 -3.87
C HIS A 529 -31.35 12.33 -4.68
N ARG A 530 -30.31 13.16 -4.53
CA ARG A 530 -29.03 12.92 -5.26
C ARG A 530 -28.16 11.80 -4.66
N SER A 531 -28.32 11.49 -3.37
CA SER A 531 -27.63 10.35 -2.75
C SER A 531 -28.38 9.02 -2.89
N MET A 532 -29.67 9.05 -3.28
CA MET A 532 -30.50 7.84 -3.51
C MET A 532 -30.76 7.54 -4.99
N ALA A 533 -30.64 8.50 -5.92
CA ALA A 533 -30.73 8.21 -7.35
C ALA A 533 -29.62 7.25 -7.83
N CYS A 534 -28.46 7.22 -7.15
CA CYS A 534 -27.43 6.19 -7.38
C CYS A 534 -27.80 4.79 -6.85
N PHE A 535 -28.85 4.65 -6.04
CA PHE A 535 -29.32 3.36 -5.51
C PHE A 535 -30.47 2.75 -6.31
N VAL A 536 -31.15 3.56 -7.14
CA VAL A 536 -32.22 3.11 -8.03
C VAL A 536 -31.99 3.72 -9.41
N GLY A 537 -30.87 3.36 -10.04
CA GLY A 537 -30.83 3.44 -11.49
C GLY A 537 -31.92 2.53 -12.06
N PRO A 538 -32.45 2.80 -13.27
CA PRO A 538 -33.21 1.77 -13.97
C PRO A 538 -32.35 0.52 -13.96
N LEU A 539 -32.94 -0.63 -13.61
CA LEU A 539 -32.29 -1.94 -13.76
C LEU A 539 -31.59 -1.88 -15.11
N PRO A 540 -30.24 -1.88 -15.17
CA PRO A 540 -29.59 -2.16 -16.42
C PRO A 540 -30.17 -3.51 -16.81
N SER A 541 -30.84 -3.57 -17.96
CA SER A 541 -30.92 -4.83 -18.69
C SER A 541 -29.55 -5.47 -18.52
N ASP A 542 -29.50 -6.67 -17.93
CA ASP A 542 -28.26 -7.33 -17.55
C ASP A 542 -27.18 -6.95 -18.57
N PRO A 543 -26.04 -6.36 -18.16
CA PRO A 543 -24.96 -6.14 -19.11
C PRO A 543 -24.81 -7.47 -19.83
N PRO A 544 -24.85 -7.50 -21.17
CA PRO A 544 -24.93 -8.75 -21.90
C PRO A 544 -23.93 -9.68 -21.25
N ILE A 545 -24.42 -10.78 -20.65
CA ILE A 545 -23.55 -11.86 -20.24
C ILE A 545 -22.76 -12.09 -21.51
N VAL A 546 -21.46 -11.78 -21.49
CA VAL A 546 -20.59 -11.95 -22.66
C VAL A 546 -20.53 -13.46 -22.89
N ARG A 547 -21.54 -13.92 -23.62
CA ARG A 547 -21.61 -15.12 -24.43
C ARG A 547 -21.39 -14.73 -25.89
N GLU A 548 -20.82 -13.55 -26.13
CA GLU A 548 -20.17 -13.29 -27.41
C GLU A 548 -18.86 -14.07 -27.37
N ASN A 549 -18.75 -14.99 -28.33
CA ASN A 549 -17.62 -15.87 -28.48
C ASN A 549 -16.32 -15.06 -28.38
N PHE A 550 -15.43 -15.43 -27.47
CA PHE A 550 -14.03 -14.97 -27.38
C PHE A 550 -13.20 -15.44 -28.60
N GLU A 551 -13.82 -15.64 -29.77
CA GLU A 551 -13.21 -16.25 -30.97
C GLU A 551 -12.36 -15.25 -31.77
N ASP A 552 -12.43 -13.94 -31.49
CA ASP A 552 -11.74 -12.90 -32.26
C ASP A 552 -10.57 -12.21 -31.52
N PHE A 553 -9.76 -12.95 -30.76
CA PHE A 553 -8.46 -12.47 -30.24
C PHE A 553 -7.31 -12.72 -31.23
N ASN A 554 -7.54 -12.56 -32.54
CA ASN A 554 -6.54 -12.89 -33.57
C ASN A 554 -5.80 -11.67 -34.15
N ASP A 555 -6.17 -10.45 -33.76
CA ASP A 555 -5.51 -9.24 -34.25
C ASP A 555 -4.15 -9.04 -33.57
N MET A 556 -3.08 -9.18 -34.35
CA MET A 556 -1.71 -8.96 -33.88
C MET A 556 -1.51 -7.50 -33.46
N GLY A 557 -0.80 -7.29 -32.34
CA GLY A 557 -0.49 -5.95 -31.82
C GLY A 557 -1.63 -5.28 -31.03
N VAL A 558 -2.72 -5.99 -30.71
CA VAL A 558 -3.81 -5.47 -29.89
C VAL A 558 -3.49 -5.57 -28.39
N VAL A 559 -3.72 -4.48 -27.66
CA VAL A 559 -3.56 -4.40 -26.20
C VAL A 559 -4.91 -4.19 -25.53
N TYR A 560 -5.34 -5.16 -24.74
CA TYR A 560 -6.54 -5.09 -23.92
C TYR A 560 -6.17 -4.75 -22.48
N VAL A 561 -6.78 -3.71 -21.91
CA VAL A 561 -6.61 -3.33 -20.51
C VAL A 561 -7.90 -3.62 -19.74
N ILE A 562 -7.80 -4.39 -18.66
CA ILE A 562 -8.88 -4.65 -17.72
C ILE A 562 -8.54 -3.96 -16.41
N ASN A 563 -9.21 -2.83 -16.17
CA ASN A 563 -9.10 -2.09 -14.92
C ASN A 563 -10.00 -2.72 -13.86
N LEU A 564 -9.37 -3.26 -12.82
CA LEU A 564 -10.05 -3.74 -11.63
C LEU A 564 -10.31 -2.56 -10.69
N HIS A 565 -11.54 -2.45 -10.20
CA HIS A 565 -11.87 -1.67 -9.02
C HIS A 565 -12.24 -2.69 -7.94
N MET A 566 -11.29 -3.02 -7.04
CA MET A 566 -11.44 -4.12 -6.06
C MET A 566 -12.11 -3.73 -4.77
#